data_AF-A0A450TYG0-F1
#
_entry.id   AF-A0A450TYG0-F1
#
_cell.length_a   1.000
_cell.length_b   1.000
_cell.length_c   1.000
_cell.angle_alpha   90.00
_cell.angle_beta   90.00
_cell.angle_gamma   90.00
#
_symmetry.space_group_name_H-M   'P 1'
#
loop_
_entity.id
_entity.type
_entity.pdbx_description
1 polymer ?
#
loop_
_entity_poly.entity_id
_entity_poly.type
_entity_poly.pdbx_seq_one_letter_code
_entity_poly.pdbx_strand_id
1 'polypeptide(L)'
;MFDNDMFGKWLDGQSQEIVEKMGQGGQLRAEEIMVPILEAQSNRFYHLDKDLRNEMKILREDMNYRFESMDKRFEQVIQRIDRFMFWSLGITVAAAVFVVDYPK
;
A
#
# COMPACT_ATOMS: atom_id res chain seq x y z
N MET A 1 -7.81 -13.09 16.45
CA MET A 1 -7.72 -11.67 16.87
C MET A 1 -8.04 -11.70 18.35
N PHE A 2 -7.08 -11.39 19.22
CA PHE A 2 -7.35 -11.37 20.67
C PHE A 2 -8.46 -10.35 20.91
N ASP A 3 -9.57 -10.77 21.54
CA ASP A 3 -10.73 -9.91 21.74
C ASP A 3 -10.34 -8.67 22.53
N ASN A 4 -10.45 -7.52 21.86
CA ASN A 4 -10.12 -6.17 22.35
C ASN A 4 -10.82 -5.83 23.69
N ASP A 5 -11.91 -6.53 23.99
CA ASP A 5 -12.76 -6.30 25.16
C ASP A 5 -12.28 -7.06 26.42
N MET A 6 -11.67 -8.25 26.27
CA MET A 6 -11.17 -9.01 27.43
C MET A 6 -9.84 -8.46 27.96
N PHE A 7 -8.94 -8.10 27.06
CA PHE A 7 -7.62 -7.60 27.44
C PHE A 7 -7.71 -6.18 28.02
N GLY A 8 -8.56 -5.32 27.43
CA GLY A 8 -8.85 -3.99 27.98
C GLY A 8 -9.46 -4.04 29.38
N LYS A 9 -10.49 -4.89 29.59
CA LYS A 9 -11.11 -5.06 30.92
C LYS A 9 -10.14 -5.60 31.97
N TRP A 10 -9.24 -6.50 31.57
CA TRP A 10 -8.21 -7.03 32.47
C TRP A 10 -7.16 -5.96 32.83
N LEU A 11 -6.72 -5.17 31.84
CA LEU A 11 -5.79 -4.05 32.06
C LEU A 11 -6.38 -2.96 32.95
N ASP A 12 -7.64 -2.59 32.73
CA ASP A 12 -8.36 -1.64 33.60
C ASP A 12 -8.39 -2.12 35.05
N GLY A 13 -8.64 -3.42 35.26
CA GLY A 13 -8.62 -4.03 36.59
C GLY A 13 -7.22 -4.00 37.24
N GLN A 14 -6.18 -4.30 36.48
CA GLN A 14 -4.80 -4.25 36.98
C GLN A 14 -4.32 -2.82 37.27
N SER A 15 -4.68 -1.86 36.42
CA SER A 15 -4.38 -0.44 36.63
C SER A 15 -5.02 0.07 37.93
N GLN A 16 -6.29 -0.27 38.20
CA GLN A 16 -6.95 0.08 39.46
C GLN A 16 -6.26 -0.54 40.68
N GLU A 17 -5.87 -1.82 40.60
CA GLU A 17 -5.19 -2.52 41.68
C GLU A 17 -3.80 -1.91 42.00
N ILE A 18 -3.07 -1.51 40.96
CA ILE A 18 -1.75 -0.87 41.07
C ILE A 18 -1.88 0.54 41.69
N VAL A 19 -2.89 1.31 41.28
CA VAL A 19 -3.17 2.66 41.84
C VAL A 19 -3.57 2.55 43.32
N GLU A 20 -4.38 1.56 43.68
CA GLU A 20 -4.81 1.34 45.05
C GLU A 20 -3.65 0.91 45.97
N LYS A 21 -2.78 0.01 45.50
CA LYS A 21 -1.56 -0.41 46.23
C LYS A 21 -0.53 0.71 46.38
N MET A 22 -0.38 1.58 45.38
CA MET A 22 0.46 2.78 45.51
C MET A 22 -0.11 3.77 46.53
N GLY A 23 -1.44 3.93 46.60
CA GLY A 23 -2.09 4.77 47.60
C GLY A 23 -1.92 4.28 49.05
N GLN A 24 -1.65 2.99 49.23
CA GLN A 24 -1.40 2.36 50.54
C GLN A 24 0.09 2.29 50.93
N GLY A 25 1.00 2.81 50.09
CA GLY A 25 2.44 2.81 50.35
C GLY A 25 3.14 1.47 50.10
N GLY A 26 2.50 0.56 49.36
CA GLY A 26 3.07 -0.74 48.98
C GLY A 26 4.16 -0.62 47.91
N GLN A 27 5.22 -1.41 48.03
CA GLN A 27 6.28 -1.48 47.02
C GLN A 27 5.80 -2.32 45.82
N LEU A 28 5.77 -1.71 44.62
CA LEU A 28 5.36 -2.39 43.39
C LEU A 28 6.35 -3.50 43.03
N ARG A 29 5.82 -4.67 42.70
CA ARG A 29 6.60 -5.80 42.19
C ARG A 29 6.93 -5.57 40.72
N ALA A 30 8.00 -6.20 40.23
CA ALA A 30 8.44 -6.08 38.83
C ALA A 30 7.33 -6.45 37.82
N GLU A 31 6.44 -7.36 38.19
CA GLU A 31 5.28 -7.78 37.38
C GLU A 31 4.27 -6.64 37.21
N GLU A 32 3.97 -5.90 38.28
CA GLU A 32 3.04 -4.76 38.29
C GLU A 32 3.57 -3.58 37.46
N ILE A 33 4.90 -3.46 37.31
CA ILE A 33 5.55 -2.45 36.46
C ILE A 33 5.56 -2.89 34.98
N MET A 34 5.67 -4.20 34.73
CA MET A 34 5.75 -4.74 33.37
C MET A 34 4.40 -4.70 32.63
N VAL A 35 3.28 -4.83 33.35
CA VAL A 35 1.92 -4.76 32.78
C VAL A 35 1.65 -3.45 32.01
N PRO A 36 1.81 -2.25 32.60
CA PRO A 36 1.54 -0.99 31.89
C PRO A 36 2.52 -0.75 30.72
N ILE A 37 3.74 -1.28 30.78
CA ILE A 37 4.70 -1.21 29.67
C ILE A 37 4.23 -2.06 28.49
N LEU A 38 3.77 -3.29 28.76
CA LEU A 38 3.22 -4.18 27.74
C LEU A 38 1.95 -3.60 27.10
N GLU A 39 1.13 -2.93 27.90
CA GLU A 39 -0.05 -2.20 27.42
C GLU A 39 0.33 -1.05 26.48
N ALA A 40 1.25 -0.19 26.90
CA ALA A 40 1.73 0.91 26.06
C ALA A 40 2.32 0.40 24.74
N GLN A 41 3.05 -0.72 24.77
CA GLN A 41 3.59 -1.37 23.57
C GLN A 41 2.48 -1.97 22.68
N SER A 42 1.49 -2.64 23.28
CA SER A 42 0.36 -3.22 22.55
C SER A 42 -0.45 -2.14 21.83
N ASN A 43 -0.76 -1.04 22.53
CA ASN A 43 -1.49 0.08 21.94
C ASN A 43 -0.69 0.74 20.80
N ARG A 44 0.63 0.93 20.99
CA ARG A 44 1.51 1.45 19.93
C ARG A 44 1.54 0.52 18.70
N PHE A 45 1.54 -0.79 18.90
CA PHE A 45 1.49 -1.76 17.80
C PHE A 45 0.16 -1.71 17.04
N TYR A 46 -0.95 -1.55 17.75
CA TYR A 46 -2.27 -1.40 17.15
C TYR A 46 -2.36 -0.17 16.24
N HIS A 47 -1.85 0.97 16.71
CA HIS A 47 -1.77 2.18 15.89
C HIS A 47 -0.85 2.01 14.67
N LEU A 48 0.33 1.39 14.85
CA LEU A 48 1.26 1.10 13.75
C LEU A 48 0.63 0.21 12.67
N ASP A 49 -0.07 -0.87 13.04
CA ASP A 49 -0.73 -1.75 12.06
C ASP A 49 -1.82 -0.99 11.28
N LYS A 50 -2.58 -0.13 11.96
CA LYS A 50 -3.60 0.70 11.32
C LYS A 50 -3.00 1.70 10.34
N ASP A 51 -1.93 2.39 10.73
CA ASP A 51 -1.24 3.36 9.89
C ASP A 51 -0.62 2.68 8.67
N LEU A 52 0.07 1.55 8.88
CA LEU A 52 0.63 0.74 7.78
C LEU A 52 -0.45 0.26 6.80
N ARG A 53 -1.60 -0.20 7.28
CA ARG A 53 -2.72 -0.59 6.41
C ARG A 53 -3.23 0.60 5.58
N ASN A 54 -3.29 1.78 6.19
CA ASN A 54 -3.75 2.99 5.50
C ASN A 54 -2.74 3.44 4.43
N GLU A 55 -1.45 3.48 4.76
CA GLU A 55 -0.38 3.79 3.81
C GLU A 55 -0.36 2.80 2.65
N MET A 56 -0.51 1.50 2.92
CA MET A 56 -0.59 0.47 1.88
C MET A 56 -1.80 0.66 0.97
N LYS A 57 -2.92 1.14 1.50
CA LYS A 57 -4.09 1.48 0.69
C LYS A 57 -3.81 2.67 -0.22
N ILE A 58 -3.24 3.74 0.32
CA ILE A 58 -2.86 4.95 -0.44
C ILE A 58 -1.86 4.59 -1.54
N LEU A 59 -0.82 3.81 -1.23
CA LEU A 59 0.18 3.35 -2.20
C LEU A 59 -0.46 2.54 -3.34
N ARG A 60 -1.43 1.68 -3.03
CA ARG A 60 -2.16 0.92 -4.06
C ARG A 60 -2.99 1.84 -4.96
N GLU A 61 -3.65 2.84 -4.38
CA GLU A 61 -4.44 3.81 -5.14
C GLU A 61 -3.55 4.67 -6.06
N ASP A 62 -2.44 5.19 -5.56
CA ASP A 62 -1.45 5.94 -6.36
C ASP A 62 -0.88 5.08 -7.49
N MET A 63 -0.49 3.84 -7.17
CA MET A 63 0.02 2.89 -8.14
C MET A 63 -1.01 2.62 -9.25
N ASN A 64 -2.27 2.40 -8.91
CA ASN A 64 -3.35 2.22 -9.89
C ASN A 64 -3.52 3.44 -10.80
N TYR A 65 -3.52 4.65 -10.24
CA TYR A 65 -3.61 5.88 -11.03
C TYR A 65 -2.45 6.02 -12.02
N ARG A 66 -1.23 5.71 -11.57
CA ARG A 66 -0.03 5.75 -12.41
C ARG A 66 -0.08 4.70 -13.51
N PHE A 67 -0.56 3.49 -13.22
CA PHE A 67 -0.74 2.45 -14.23
C PHE A 67 -1.77 2.87 -15.29
N GLU A 68 -2.92 3.43 -14.89
CA GLU A 68 -3.91 3.92 -15.84
C GLU A 68 -3.35 5.05 -16.73
N SER A 69 -2.54 5.94 -16.16
CA SER A 69 -1.83 6.97 -16.92
C SER A 69 -0.83 6.36 -17.91
N MET A 70 -0.11 5.32 -17.52
CA MET A 70 0.80 4.58 -18.40
C MET A 70 0.05 3.89 -19.54
N ASP A 71 -1.06 3.22 -19.26
CA ASP A 71 -1.88 2.55 -20.28
C ASP A 71 -2.35 3.52 -21.36
N LYS A 72 -2.85 4.71 -20.97
CA LYS A 72 -3.23 5.76 -21.93
C LYS A 72 -2.07 6.19 -22.83
N ARG A 73 -0.86 6.31 -22.26
CA ARG A 73 0.35 6.66 -23.03
C ARG A 73 0.77 5.53 -23.96
N PHE A 74 0.68 4.28 -23.52
CA PHE A 74 0.94 3.11 -24.35
C PHE A 74 -0.03 3.03 -25.52
N GLU A 75 -1.31 3.26 -25.29
CA GLU A 75 -2.33 3.27 -26.34
C GLU A 75 -2.04 4.34 -27.41
N GLN A 76 -1.62 5.55 -26.99
CA GLN A 76 -1.17 6.59 -27.92
C GLN A 76 0.08 6.18 -28.72
N VAL A 77 1.01 5.45 -28.10
CA VAL A 77 2.21 4.93 -28.79
C VAL A 77 1.82 3.86 -29.81
N ILE A 78 0.94 2.93 -29.45
CA ILE A 78 0.43 1.88 -30.34
C ILE A 78 -0.24 2.52 -31.56
N GLN A 79 -1.12 3.51 -31.38
CA GLN A 79 -1.76 4.22 -32.50
C GLN A 79 -0.77 4.89 -33.45
N ARG A 80 0.35 5.42 -32.92
CA ARG A 80 1.41 5.97 -33.76
C ARG A 80 2.13 4.87 -34.54
N ILE A 81 2.48 3.77 -33.87
CA ILE A 81 3.13 2.62 -34.49
C ILE A 81 2.24 2.03 -35.60
N ASP A 82 0.95 1.86 -35.38
CA ASP A 82 0.02 1.36 -36.41
C ASP A 82 -0.01 2.27 -37.64
N ARG A 83 -0.04 3.59 -37.42
CA ARG A 83 0.03 4.57 -38.50
C ARG A 83 1.37 4.48 -39.24
N PHE A 84 2.49 4.39 -38.52
CA PHE A 84 3.80 4.20 -39.14
C PHE A 84 3.88 2.91 -39.96
N MET A 85 3.35 1.80 -39.43
CA MET A 85 3.29 0.51 -40.12
C MET A 85 2.47 0.62 -41.41
N PHE A 86 1.29 1.24 -41.36
CA PHE A 86 0.45 1.44 -42.53
C PHE A 86 1.16 2.26 -43.62
N TRP A 87 1.79 3.39 -43.25
CA TRP A 87 2.54 4.20 -44.22
C TRP A 87 3.76 3.47 -44.77
N SER A 88 4.49 2.71 -43.94
CA SER A 88 5.66 1.96 -44.38
C SER A 88 5.31 0.86 -45.39
N LEU A 89 4.19 0.16 -45.18
CA LEU A 89 3.68 -0.83 -46.13
C LEU A 89 3.25 -0.16 -47.44
N GLY A 90 2.54 0.97 -47.36
CA GLY A 90 2.14 1.74 -48.54
C GLY A 90 3.34 2.19 -49.39
N ILE A 91 4.38 2.75 -48.76
CA ILE A 91 5.61 3.16 -49.45
C ILE A 91 6.32 1.96 -50.08
N THR A 92 6.38 0.81 -49.38
CA THR A 92 7.02 -0.40 -49.88
C THR A 92 6.30 -0.96 -51.11
N VAL A 93 4.96 -1.02 -51.06
CA VAL A 93 4.13 -1.45 -52.21
C VAL A 93 4.29 -0.47 -53.37
N ALA A 94 4.24 0.84 -53.12
CA ALA A 94 4.42 1.86 -54.15
C ALA A 94 5.80 1.76 -54.82
N ALA A 95 6.87 1.55 -54.05
CA ALA A 95 8.21 1.34 -54.58
C ALA A 95 8.30 0.06 -55.41
N ALA A 96 7.67 -1.05 -54.97
CA ALA A 96 7.65 -2.30 -55.73
C ALA A 96 6.90 -2.16 -57.06
N VAL A 97 5.72 -1.51 -57.05
CA VAL A 97 4.96 -1.21 -58.28
C VAL A 97 5.77 -0.31 -59.20
N PHE A 98 6.38 0.76 -58.67
CA PHE A 98 7.21 1.67 -59.45
C PHE A 98 8.39 0.95 -60.12
N VAL A 99 9.05 0.01 -59.44
CA VAL A 99 10.15 -0.79 -60.03
C VAL A 99 9.66 -1.70 -61.14
N VAL A 100 8.44 -2.25 -61.03
CA VAL A 100 7.84 -3.14 -62.05
C VAL A 100 7.32 -2.35 -63.26
N ASP A 101 6.68 -1.21 -63.03
CA ASP A 101 6.12 -0.30 -64.05
C ASP A 101 7.16 0.66 -64.66
N TYR A 102 8.44 0.53 -64.29
CA TYR A 102 9.55 1.20 -64.97
C TYR A 102 10.26 0.22 -65.93
N PRO A 103 9.64 -0.19 -67.06
CA PRO A 103 10.38 -0.79 -68.14
C PRO A 103 11.25 0.31 -68.78
N LYS A 104 12.47 -0.08 -69.13
CA LYS A 104 13.45 0.71 -69.89
C LYS A 104 12.85 1.33 -71.15
#